data_AF-A0A977PTY6-F1
#
_entry.id   AF-A0A977PTY6-F1
#
_cell.length_a   1.000
_cell.length_b   1.000
_cell.length_c   1.000
_cell.angle_alpha   90.00
_cell.angle_beta   90.00
_cell.angle_gamma   90.00
#
_symmetry.space_group_name_H-M   'P 1'
#
loop_
_entity.id
_entity.type
_entity.pdbx_description
1 polymer ?
#
loop_
_entity_poly.entity_id
_entity_poly.type
_entity_poly.pdbx_seq_one_letter_code
_entity_poly.pdbx_strand_id
1 'polypeptide(L)' 'MVQLLTKTYSFEEYLVYSDGTDNKYELVNGELKLMPTASGFHALIGCDL' A
#
# COMPACT_ATOMS: atom_id res chain seq x y z
N MET A 1 -8.66 1.69 27.61
CA MET A 1 -8.03 1.25 26.34
C MET A 1 -9.02 1.51 25.23
N VAL A 2 -8.63 2.27 24.20
CA VAL A 2 -9.42 2.38 22.97
C VAL A 2 -8.99 1.22 22.08
N GLN A 3 -9.90 0.30 21.80
CA GLN A 3 -9.65 -0.75 20.80
C GLN A 3 -9.76 -0.08 19.43
N LEU A 4 -8.63 0.08 18.75
CA LEU A 4 -8.63 0.57 17.37
C LEU A 4 -9.10 -0.59 16.49
N LEU A 5 -10.30 -0.49 15.97
CA LEU A 5 -10.83 -1.49 15.04
C LEU A 5 -10.04 -1.36 13.72
N THR A 6 -9.05 -2.21 13.50
CA THR A 6 -8.36 -2.30 12.21
C THR A 6 -9.33 -2.89 11.19
N LYS A 7 -9.71 -2.08 10.20
CA LYS A 7 -10.49 -2.57 9.06
C LYS A 7 -9.63 -3.56 8.27
N THR A 8 -10.18 -4.75 8.05
CA THR A 8 -9.66 -5.71 7.07
C THR A 8 -10.33 -5.50 5.72
N TYR A 9 -9.60 -5.75 4.64
CA TYR A 9 -10.05 -5.61 3.27
C TYR A 9 -10.03 -6.97 2.56
N SER A 10 -11.06 -7.24 1.77
CA SER A 10 -11.02 -8.32 0.78
C SER A 10 -10.12 -7.95 -0.41
N PHE A 11 -9.81 -8.92 -1.27
CA PHE A 11 -9.05 -8.64 -2.49
C PHE A 11 -9.85 -7.76 -3.46
N GLU A 12 -11.16 -7.97 -3.56
CA GLU A 12 -12.06 -7.18 -4.39
C GLU A 12 -12.16 -5.73 -3.89
N GLU A 13 -12.26 -5.53 -2.57
CA GLU A 13 -12.25 -4.18 -1.98
C GLU A 13 -10.92 -3.46 -2.24
N TYR A 14 -9.79 -4.18 -2.17
CA TYR A 14 -8.47 -3.65 -2.49
C TYR A 14 -8.35 -3.21 -3.95
N LEU A 15 -8.86 -3.99 -4.92
CA LEU A 15 -8.76 -3.68 -6.35
C LEU A 15 -9.40 -2.34 -6.74
N VAL A 16 -10.42 -1.91 -5.99
CA VAL A 16 -11.14 -0.65 -6.21
C VAL A 16 -10.83 0.39 -5.14
N TYR A 17 -9.88 0.11 -4.25
CA TYR A 17 -9.53 1.01 -3.16
C TYR A 17 -8.87 2.29 -3.69
N SER A 18 -9.34 3.42 -3.19
CA SER A 18 -8.72 4.73 -3.37
C SER A 18 -8.97 5.54 -2.11
N ASP A 19 -7.92 6.17 -1.58
CA ASP A 19 -8.02 7.14 -0.48
C ASP A 19 -8.17 8.59 -0.99
N GLY A 20 -8.35 8.77 -2.31
CA GLY A 20 -8.41 10.08 -2.97
C GLY A 20 -7.03 10.72 -3.20
N THR A 21 -5.94 10.01 -2.91
CA THR A 21 -4.57 10.47 -3.16
C THR A 21 -3.88 9.61 -4.24
N ASP A 22 -2.62 9.92 -4.55
CA ASP A 22 -1.76 9.11 -5.44
C ASP A 22 -0.95 8.05 -4.66
N ASN A 23 -1.31 7.79 -3.40
CA ASN A 23 -0.68 6.75 -2.60
C ASN A 23 -0.95 5.37 -3.21
N LYS A 24 0.08 4.52 -3.20
CA LYS A 24 -0.05 3.10 -3.54
C LYS A 24 0.04 2.26 -2.30
N TYR A 25 -0.74 1.18 -2.25
CA TYR A 25 -0.82 0.28 -1.11
C TYR A 25 -0.62 -1.16 -1.57
N GLU A 26 -0.10 -1.98 -0.66
CA GLU A 26 -0.04 -3.44 -0.80
C GLU A 26 -1.04 -4.08 0.17
N LEU A 27 -1.82 -5.04 -0.31
CA LEU A 27 -2.70 -5.85 0.54
C LEU A 27 -1.91 -6.99 1.18
N VAL A 28 -1.69 -6.93 2.50
CA VAL A 28 -0.96 -7.95 3.27
C VAL A 28 -1.83 -8.45 4.41
N ASN A 29 -2.29 -9.71 4.34
CA ASN A 29 -3.16 -10.34 5.35
C ASN A 29 -4.45 -9.53 5.65
N GLY A 30 -5.03 -8.89 4.64
CA GLY A 30 -6.22 -8.05 4.79
C GLY A 30 -5.94 -6.61 5.22
N GLU A 31 -4.68 -6.22 5.41
CA GLU A 31 -4.30 -4.84 5.74
C GLU A 31 -3.72 -4.12 4.52
N LEU A 32 -4.05 -2.85 4.35
CA LEU A 32 -3.44 -1.99 3.34
C LEU A 32 -2.18 -1.34 3.90
N LYS A 33 -1.02 -1.73 3.38
CA LYS A 33 0.27 -1.16 3.75
C LYS A 33 0.70 -0.14 2.71
N LEU A 34 0.95 1.10 3.15
CA LEU A 34 1.43 2.15 2.26
C LEU A 34 2.77 1.74 1.65
N MET A 35 2.84 1.72 0.33
CA MET A 35 4.11 1.55 -0.37
C MET A 35 4.94 2.80 -0.14
N PRO A 36 6.17 2.68 0.37
CA PRO A 36 7.07 3.82 0.44
C PRO A 36 7.29 4.33 -0.99
N THR A 37 7.29 5.65 -1.16
CA THR A 37 7.67 6.25 -2.44
C THR A 37 9.04 5.70 -2.83
N ALA A 38 9.14 5.13 -4.02
CA ALA A 38 10.41 4.70 -4.58
C ALA A 38 11.36 5.90 -4.49
N SER A 39 12.40 5.80 -3.66
CA SER A 39 13.42 6.84 -3.61
C SER A 39 14.13 6.88 -4.96
N GLY A 40 14.72 8.02 -5.34
CA GLY A 40 15.49 8.09 -6.59
C GLY A 40 16.57 7.00 -6.70
N PHE A 41 17.08 6.50 -5.57
CA PHE A 41 17.98 5.34 -5.52
C PHE A 41 17.35 4.02 -5.97
N HIS A 42 16.05 3.84 -5.79
CA HIS A 42 15.33 2.68 -6.26
C HIS A 42 15.30 2.63 -7.80
N ALA A 43 15.23 3.80 -8.46
CA ALA A 43 15.36 3.89 -9.91
C ALA A 43 16.79 3.58 -10.40
N LEU A 44 17.82 3.96 -9.63
CA LEU A 44 19.22 3.71 -9.99
C LEU A 44 19.60 2.23 -9.95
N ILE A 45 19.00 1.42 -9.06
CA ILE A 45 19.29 -0.03 -8.98
C ILE A 45 18.40 -0.82 -9.96
N GLY A 46 17.17 -0.36 -10.22
CA GLY A 46 16.23 -1.05 -11.11
C GLY A 46 16.49 -0.88 -12.60
N CYS A 47 17.31 0.10 -13.01
CA CYS A 47 17.62 0.37 -14.42
C CYS A 47 18.91 -0.31 -14.94
N ASP A 48 19.65 -1.04 -14.10
CA ASP A 48 20.91 -1.71 -14.49
C ASP A 48 20.77 -3.24 -14.70
N LEU A 49 19.59 -3.74 -15.09
CA LEU A 49 19.41 -5.12 -15.58
C LEU A 49 18.75 -5.18 -16.96
#